data_AF-A0A182FYW0-F1
#
_entry.id   AF-A0A182FYW0-F1
#
_cell.length_a   1.000
_cell.length_b   1.000
_cell.length_c   1.000
_cell.angle_alpha   90.00
_cell.angle_beta   90.00
_cell.angle_gamma   90.00
#
_symmetry.space_group_name_H-M   'P 1'
#
loop_
_entity.id
_entity.type
_entity.pdbx_description
1 polymer ?
#
loop_
_entity_poly.entity_id
_entity_poly.type
_entity_poly.pdbx_seq_one_letter_code
_entity_poly.pdbx_strand_id
1 'polypeptide(L)'
;MVGWGLNDDYGVAPNVRQIVFQLRTDAACTATHGSLVASVQCAKYVQGSTFCYDSGSPLVCNGRLYGILSDISQCLKNPASELFARLTAPSIQSFLFGVLRRTNYLTCPCLTCLWQ
;
A
#
# COMPACT_ATOMS: atom_id res chain seq x y z
N MET A 1 -6.95 -2.81 1.86
CA MET A 1 -5.66 -2.62 2.53
C MET A 1 -5.74 -3.18 3.93
N VAL A 2 -4.67 -3.76 4.45
CA VAL A 2 -4.57 -4.25 5.83
C VAL A 2 -3.27 -3.79 6.48
N GLY A 3 -3.28 -3.46 7.78
CA GLY A 3 -2.08 -3.00 8.48
C GLY A 3 -2.31 -2.60 9.95
N TRP A 4 -1.26 -2.08 10.58
CA TRP A 4 -1.22 -1.67 12.00
C TRP A 4 -0.97 -0.17 12.18
N GLY A 5 -1.11 0.62 11.11
CA GLY A 5 -0.94 2.07 11.18
C GLY A 5 -1.74 2.70 12.32
N LEU A 6 -1.39 3.91 12.71
CA LEU A 6 -2.02 4.56 13.86
C LEU A 6 -3.50 4.89 13.58
N ASN A 7 -4.29 5.09 14.64
CA ASN A 7 -5.66 5.60 14.52
C ASN A 7 -5.68 7.15 14.40
N ASP A 8 -6.87 7.74 14.34
CA ASP A 8 -7.09 9.19 14.28
C ASP A 8 -6.57 9.94 15.52
N ASP A 9 -6.37 9.24 16.63
CA ASP A 9 -5.79 9.78 17.87
C ASP A 9 -4.28 9.48 18.00
N TYR A 10 -3.61 9.07 16.92
CA TYR A 10 -2.19 8.67 16.89
C TYR A 10 -1.83 7.47 17.79
N GLY A 11 -2.84 6.73 18.26
CA GLY A 11 -2.66 5.49 19.00
C GLY A 11 -2.32 4.32 18.08
N VAL A 12 -1.42 3.46 18.52
CA VAL A 12 -1.09 2.20 17.82
C VAL A 12 -2.28 1.25 17.90
N ALA A 13 -2.66 0.67 16.76
CA ALA A 13 -3.73 -0.31 16.74
C ALA A 13 -3.29 -1.62 17.41
N PRO A 14 -4.03 -2.13 18.43
CA PRO A 14 -3.64 -3.36 19.12
C PRO A 14 -3.82 -4.60 18.23
N ASN A 15 -4.68 -4.52 17.21
CA ASN A 15 -4.94 -5.59 16.25
C ASN A 15 -4.80 -5.05 14.83
N VAL A 16 -4.52 -5.95 13.88
CA VAL A 16 -4.52 -5.61 12.45
C VAL A 16 -5.89 -5.08 12.05
N ARG A 17 -5.91 -4.03 11.25
CA ARG A 17 -7.14 -3.40 10.75
C ARG A 17 -7.21 -3.50 9.24
N GLN A 18 -8.43 -3.38 8.72
CA GLN A 18 -8.70 -3.43 7.30
C GLN A 18 -9.43 -2.17 6.84
N ILE A 19 -9.08 -1.74 5.63
CA ILE A 19 -9.77 -0.68 4.90
C ILE A 19 -10.15 -1.18 3.52
N VAL A 20 -11.40 -0.91 3.17
CA VAL A 20 -11.93 -1.19 1.85
C VAL A 20 -11.68 0.02 0.98
N PHE A 21 -10.93 -0.22 -0.09
CA PHE A 21 -10.65 0.74 -1.13
C PHE A 21 -11.23 0.24 -2.46
N GLN A 22 -11.67 1.17 -3.30
CA GLN A 22 -12.07 0.91 -4.67
C GLN A 22 -10.99 1.45 -5.62
N LEU A 23 -10.36 0.57 -6.40
CA LEU A 23 -9.42 0.96 -7.45
C LEU A 23 -10.09 1.93 -8.44
N ARG A 24 -9.34 2.93 -8.88
CA ARG A 24 -9.81 3.94 -9.82
C ARG A 24 -9.05 3.81 -11.14
N THR A 25 -9.68 4.28 -12.21
CA THR A 25 -9.03 4.43 -13.52
C THR A 25 -7.93 5.49 -13.43
N ASP A 26 -6.89 5.34 -14.25
CA ASP A 26 -5.78 6.31 -14.33
C ASP A 26 -6.27 7.76 -14.53
N ALA A 27 -7.28 7.98 -15.39
CA ALA A 27 -7.88 9.30 -15.59
C ALA A 27 -8.51 9.91 -14.31
N ALA A 28 -9.23 9.11 -13.54
CA ALA A 28 -9.82 9.54 -12.27
C ALA A 28 -8.76 9.82 -11.20
N CYS A 29 -7.65 9.07 -11.22
CA CYS A 29 -6.50 9.35 -10.37
C CYS A 29 -5.84 10.67 -10.75
N THR A 30 -5.61 10.89 -12.05
CA THR A 30 -5.02 12.13 -12.56
C THR A 30 -5.88 13.36 -12.23
N ALA A 31 -7.20 13.22 -12.30
CA ALA A 31 -8.13 14.29 -11.93
C ALA A 31 -8.05 14.67 -10.44
N THR A 32 -7.63 13.75 -9.57
CA THR A 32 -7.59 13.96 -8.10
C THR A 32 -6.20 14.37 -7.62
N HIS A 33 -5.15 13.74 -8.16
CA HIS A 33 -3.78 13.83 -7.67
C HIS A 33 -2.82 14.53 -8.65
N GLY A 34 -3.31 14.97 -9.82
CA GLY A 34 -2.48 15.49 -10.90
C GLY A 34 -1.77 14.39 -11.69
N SER A 35 -0.80 14.76 -12.53
CA SER A 35 -0.08 13.79 -13.36
C SER A 35 0.67 12.76 -12.50
N LEU A 36 0.38 11.48 -12.70
CA LEU A 36 1.02 10.37 -12.00
C LEU A 36 1.90 9.57 -12.96
N VAL A 37 3.01 9.04 -12.46
CA VAL A 37 3.83 8.08 -13.21
C VAL A 37 3.07 6.75 -13.36
N ALA A 38 3.29 6.02 -14.46
CA ALA A 38 2.56 4.79 -14.78
C ALA A 38 2.69 3.66 -13.74
N SER A 39 3.72 3.72 -12.88
CA SER A 39 3.94 2.79 -11.76
C SER A 39 3.16 3.16 -10.49
N VAL A 40 2.35 4.22 -10.50
CA VAL A 40 1.49 4.64 -9.40
C VAL A 40 0.03 4.50 -9.84
N GLN A 41 -0.81 4.05 -8.92
CA GLN A 41 -2.27 4.02 -9.06
C GLN A 41 -2.91 4.65 -7.82
N CYS A 42 -4.20 4.94 -7.88
CA CYS A 42 -4.95 5.41 -6.73
C CYS A 42 -6.17 4.53 -6.45
N ALA A 43 -6.61 4.57 -5.20
CA ALA A 43 -7.85 3.93 -4.80
C ALA A 43 -8.65 4.87 -3.89
N LYS A 44 -9.96 4.92 -4.12
CA LYS A 44 -10.90 5.72 -3.33
C LYS A 44 -11.28 4.95 -2.06
N TYR A 45 -11.28 5.63 -0.91
CA TYR A 45 -11.79 5.06 0.32
C TYR A 45 -13.29 4.73 0.20
N VAL A 46 -13.68 3.59 0.76
CA VAL A 46 -15.09 3.16 0.83
C VAL A 46 -15.53 3.10 2.28
N GLN A 47 -14.84 2.30 3.09
CA GLN A 47 -15.13 2.11 4.51
C GLN A 47 -13.94 1.48 5.23
N GLY A 48 -13.90 1.62 6.55
CA GLY A 48 -12.90 0.99 7.40
C GLY A 48 -12.45 1.93 8.51
N SER A 49 -11.36 1.57 9.16
CA SER A 49 -10.75 2.39 10.21
C SER A 49 -9.88 3.51 9.63
N THR A 50 -9.63 4.56 10.42
CA THR A 50 -8.52 5.49 10.15
C THR A 50 -7.20 4.73 10.24
N PHE A 51 -6.29 5.05 9.32
CA PHE A 51 -4.92 4.57 9.32
C PHE A 51 -4.00 5.76 9.03
N CYS A 52 -2.81 5.72 9.57
CA CYS A 52 -1.70 6.59 9.19
C CYS A 52 -0.38 5.89 9.49
N TYR A 53 0.68 6.37 8.84
CA TYR A 53 2.02 5.76 8.95
C TYR A 53 2.04 4.25 8.64
N ASP A 54 1.23 3.82 7.67
CA ASP A 54 1.09 2.41 7.28
C ASP A 54 1.72 2.13 5.90
N SER A 55 2.71 2.94 5.50
CA SER A 55 3.42 2.80 4.23
C SER A 55 3.99 1.39 4.10
N GLY A 56 3.88 0.81 2.90
CA GLY A 56 4.19 -0.60 2.68
C GLY A 56 2.99 -1.54 2.82
N SER A 57 1.86 -1.06 3.34
CA SER A 57 0.68 -1.91 3.53
C SER A 57 0.11 -2.45 2.21
N PRO A 58 -0.27 -3.74 2.16
CA PRO A 58 -0.73 -4.38 0.94
C PRO A 58 -2.16 -3.97 0.57
N LEU A 59 -2.35 -3.61 -0.70
CA LEU A 59 -3.66 -3.52 -1.34
C LEU A 59 -3.98 -4.82 -2.06
N VAL A 60 -4.87 -5.62 -1.46
CA VAL A 60 -5.29 -6.93 -1.97
C VAL A 60 -6.67 -6.84 -2.60
N CYS A 61 -6.83 -7.44 -3.78
CA CYS A 61 -8.11 -7.61 -4.46
C CYS A 61 -8.20 -9.06 -4.97
N ASN A 62 -9.31 -9.75 -4.67
CA ASN A 62 -9.55 -11.15 -5.06
C ASN A 62 -8.36 -12.10 -4.78
N GLY A 63 -7.78 -11.98 -3.58
CA GLY A 63 -6.64 -12.81 -3.15
C GLY A 63 -5.30 -12.51 -3.84
N ARG A 64 -5.21 -11.43 -4.62
CA ARG A 64 -3.97 -11.02 -5.30
C ARG A 64 -3.50 -9.65 -4.80
N LEU A 65 -2.20 -9.47 -4.73
CA LEU A 65 -1.58 -8.19 -4.37
C LEU A 65 -1.54 -7.26 -5.59
N TYR A 66 -2.30 -6.17 -5.52
CA TYR A 66 -2.42 -5.19 -6.60
C TYR A 66 -1.59 -3.93 -6.36
N GLY A 67 -1.30 -3.61 -5.10
CA GLY A 67 -0.51 -2.45 -4.77
C GLY A 67 0.09 -2.47 -3.39
N ILE A 68 0.97 -1.52 -3.17
CA ILE A 68 1.63 -1.25 -1.90
C ILE A 68 1.38 0.22 -1.59
N LEU A 69 0.87 0.54 -0.40
CA LEU A 69 0.64 1.93 -0.02
C LEU A 69 1.96 2.71 -0.11
N SER A 70 1.99 3.76 -0.93
CA SER A 70 3.22 4.50 -1.22
C SER A 70 3.39 5.75 -0.38
N ASP A 71 2.29 6.35 0.09
CA ASP A 71 2.33 7.61 0.82
C ASP A 71 2.19 7.39 2.34
N ILE A 72 2.72 8.33 3.11
CA ILE A 72 2.46 8.46 4.53
C ILE A 72 1.25 9.39 4.64
N SER A 73 0.06 8.81 4.74
CA SER A 73 -1.14 9.60 5.02
C SER A 73 -1.02 10.22 6.41
N GLN A 74 -1.35 11.52 6.52
CA GLN A 74 -1.73 12.09 7.81
C GLN A 74 -2.90 11.28 8.37
N CYS A 75 -3.06 11.25 9.71
CA CYS A 75 -4.15 10.53 10.37
C CYS A 75 -5.51 11.20 10.05
N LEU A 76 -5.99 10.98 8.82
CA LEU A 76 -7.22 11.53 8.30
C LEU A 76 -8.34 10.53 8.54
N LYS A 77 -9.38 11.01 9.22
CA LYS A 77 -10.62 10.25 9.35
C LYS A 77 -11.32 10.20 8.00
N ASN A 78 -11.23 9.04 7.32
CA ASN A 78 -11.75 8.79 5.97
C ASN A 78 -10.99 9.56 4.87
N PRO A 79 -9.76 9.16 4.50
CA PRO A 79 -9.05 9.83 3.41
C PRO A 79 -9.82 9.67 2.09
N ALA A 80 -9.95 10.71 1.27
CA ALA A 80 -10.77 10.64 0.06
C ALA A 80 -10.25 9.62 -0.96
N SER A 81 -8.93 9.62 -1.19
CA SER A 81 -8.25 8.71 -2.10
C SER A 81 -6.78 8.62 -1.73
N GLU A 82 -6.20 7.44 -1.92
CA GLU A 82 -4.81 7.15 -1.53
C GLU A 82 -4.01 6.63 -2.72
N LEU A 83 -2.70 6.83 -2.68
CA LEU A 83 -1.76 6.42 -3.71
C LEU A 83 -1.07 5.10 -3.34
N PHE A 84 -0.92 4.24 -4.34
CA PHE A 84 -0.30 2.94 -4.21
C PHE A 84 0.71 2.74 -5.34
N ALA A 85 1.83 2.08 -5.06
CA ALA A 85 2.64 1.48 -6.10
C ALA A 85 1.80 0.44 -6.84
N ARG A 86 1.71 0.56 -8.18
CA ARG A 86 0.92 -0.31 -9.06
C ARG A 86 1.70 -1.57 -9.38
N LEU A 87 1.53 -2.63 -8.60
CA LEU A 87 2.29 -3.85 -8.83
C LEU A 87 2.03 -4.47 -10.20
N THR A 88 0.86 -4.24 -10.80
CA THR A 88 0.56 -4.70 -12.16
C THR A 88 1.23 -3.87 -13.26
N ALA A 89 1.98 -2.82 -12.94
CA ALA A 89 2.66 -1.99 -13.94
C ALA A 89 3.75 -2.82 -14.65
N PRO A 90 3.89 -2.70 -15.99
CA PRO A 90 4.89 -3.49 -16.73
C PRO A 90 6.32 -3.33 -16.22
N SER A 91 6.70 -2.11 -15.81
CA SER A 91 8.03 -1.83 -15.25
C SER A 91 8.26 -2.55 -13.93
N ILE A 92 7.27 -2.55 -13.03
CA ILE A 92 7.35 -3.25 -11.75
C ILE A 92 7.33 -4.77 -11.95
N GLN A 93 6.45 -5.30 -12.81
CA GLN A 93 6.42 -6.73 -13.12
C GLN A 93 7.75 -7.21 -13.70
N SER A 94 8.34 -6.45 -14.64
CA SER A 94 9.65 -6.79 -15.21
C SER A 94 10.74 -6.84 -14.15
N PHE A 95 10.76 -5.87 -13.23
CA PHE A 95 11.67 -5.87 -12.10
C PHE A 95 11.46 -7.09 -11.19
N LEU A 96 10.21 -7.39 -10.81
CA LEU A 96 9.89 -8.53 -9.95
C LEU A 96 10.29 -9.85 -10.59
N PHE A 97 10.05 -10.05 -11.89
CA PHE A 97 10.53 -11.24 -12.59
C PHE A 97 12.06 -11.33 -12.62
N GLY A 98 12.77 -10.21 -12.73
CA GLY A 98 14.23 -10.20 -12.67
C GLY A 98 14.80 -10.56 -11.30
N VAL A 99 14.12 -10.17 -10.22
CA VAL A 99 14.55 -10.42 -8.83
C VAL A 99 14.09 -11.79 -8.34
N LEU A 100 12.82 -12.16 -8.52
CA LEU A 100 12.25 -13.41 -8.04
C LEU A 100 12.76 -14.64 -8.80
N ARG A 101 13.28 -14.48 -10.02
CA ARG A 101 13.99 -15.56 -10.73
C ARG A 101 15.36 -15.89 -10.12
N ARG A 102 15.90 -15.06 -9.23
CA ARG A 102 17.10 -15.41 -8.46
C ARG A 102 16.69 -16.39 -7.37
N THR A 103 16.96 -17.67 -7.58
CA THR A 103 16.71 -18.78 -6.64
C THR A 103 17.53 -18.70 -5.35
N ASN A 104 18.44 -17.72 -5.23
CA ASN A 104 19.09 -17.39 -3.99
C ASN A 104 18.29 -16.26 -3.34
N TYR A 105 17.37 -16.64 -2.45
CA TYR A 105 16.71 -15.72 -1.53
C TYR A 105 17.73 -14.68 -1.05
N LEU A 106 17.39 -13.39 -1.21
CA LEU A 106 18.06 -12.35 -0.45
C LEU A 106 17.79 -12.70 1.02
N THR A 107 18.74 -13.36 1.66
CA THR A 107 18.78 -13.40 3.12
C THR A 107 18.87 -11.95 3.54
N CYS A 108 17.78 -11.37 4.04
CA CYS A 108 17.91 -10.22 4.92
C CYS A 108 18.86 -10.69 6.01
N PRO A 109 20.09 -10.13 6.16
CA PRO A 109 20.87 -10.42 7.33
C PRO A 109 20.09 -9.82 8.49
N CYS A 110 19.33 -10.68 9.16
CA CYS A 110 18.59 -10.37 10.36
C CYS A 110 19.64 -10.21 11.47
N LEU A 111 20.30 -9.05 11.50
CA LEU A 111 21.25 -8.69 12.55
C LEU A 111 20.51 -8.21 13.81
N THR A 112 19.18 -8.04 13.77
CA THR A 112 18.39 -7.51 14.90
C THR A 112 16.93 -8.00 14.97
N CYS A 113 16.58 -9.21 14.53
CA CYS A 113 15.26 -9.78 14.89
C CYS A 113 15.34 -10.41 16.30
N LEU A 114 15.63 -9.58 17.30
CA LEU A 114 15.38 -9.87 18.69
C LEU A 114 14.23 -8.97 19.12
N TRP A 115 13.03 -9.53 19.12
CA TRP A 115 11.94 -9.02 19.95
C TRP A 115 11.44 -10.21 20.76
N GLN A 116 11.77 -10.14 22.05
CA GLN A 116 11.14 -10.89 23.14
C GLN A 116 9.67 -10.47 23.27
#